data_AF-C4RCG3-F1
#
_entry.id   AF-C4RCG3-F1
#
_cell.length_a   1.000
_cell.length_b   1.000
_cell.length_c   1.000
_cell.angle_alpha   90.00
_cell.angle_beta   90.00
_cell.angle_gamma   90.00
#
_symmetry.space_group_name_H-M   'P 1'
#
loop_
_entity.id
_entity.type
_entity.pdbx_description
1 polymer ?
#
loop_
_entity_poly.entity_id
_entity_poly.type
_entity_poly.pdbx_seq_one_letter_code
_entity_poly.pdbx_strand_id
1 'polypeptide(L)'
;MDVVGLRQSWAQLRVAGPEAARYFYATLFTIAPEVRSMFPTNMRYQEDKLLAALGHIVSHVDDERELAGFTRRLGADHRRFRGADRQGRAVPLAQGHYRWVGQALLATLERFLGPRWTPGLRADWAAAYEVVTRLMLAGAADAELSSPPLWEAEVLQVQRRRAVDRVHGAPELSV
;
A
#
# COMPACT_ATOMS: atom_id res chain seq x y z
N MET A 1 21.01 6.32 -10.64
CA MET A 1 19.65 6.77 -10.28
C MET A 1 19.77 8.17 -9.72
N ASP A 2 19.12 9.16 -10.31
CA ASP A 2 19.11 10.54 -9.79
C ASP A 2 18.16 10.68 -8.59
N VAL A 3 18.72 10.55 -7.38
CA VAL A 3 17.97 10.67 -6.12
C VAL A 3 17.36 12.05 -5.93
N VAL A 4 18.04 13.11 -6.38
CA VAL A 4 17.55 14.48 -6.25
C VAL A 4 16.36 14.69 -7.16
N GLY A 5 16.44 14.24 -8.41
CA GLY A 5 15.33 14.26 -9.37
C GLY A 5 14.10 13.50 -8.88
N LEU A 6 14.28 12.31 -8.28
CA LEU A 6 13.18 11.55 -7.67
C LEU A 6 12.49 12.31 -6.53
N ARG A 7 13.27 12.88 -5.60
CA ARG A 7 12.72 13.66 -4.47
C ARG A 7 12.02 14.93 -4.92
N GLN A 8 12.60 15.67 -5.85
CA GLN A 8 12.01 16.90 -6.38
C GLN A 8 10.72 16.64 -7.15
N SER A 9 10.71 15.64 -8.02
CA SER A 9 9.51 15.27 -8.77
C SER A 9 8.41 14.71 -7.87
N TRP A 10 8.76 13.96 -6.82
CA TRP A 10 7.80 13.54 -5.81
C TRP A 10 7.19 14.71 -5.03
N ALA A 11 8.00 15.70 -4.62
CA ALA A 11 7.51 16.89 -3.95
C ALA A 11 6.50 17.68 -4.82
N GLN A 12 6.71 17.68 -6.15
CA GLN A 12 5.79 18.30 -7.10
C GLN A 12 4.49 17.51 -7.24
N LEU A 13 4.57 16.18 -7.37
CA LEU A 13 3.38 15.32 -7.41
C LEU A 13 2.51 15.50 -6.15
N ARG A 14 3.14 15.61 -4.98
CA ARG A 14 2.46 15.80 -3.69
C ARG A 14 1.58 17.04 -3.64
N VAL A 15 1.84 18.07 -4.45
CA VAL A 15 0.99 19.27 -4.52
C VAL A 15 -0.41 18.92 -5.00
N ALA A 16 -0.55 17.93 -5.89
CA ALA A 16 -1.85 17.44 -6.34
C ALA A 16 -2.58 16.58 -5.29
N GLY A 17 -1.87 16.11 -4.25
CA GLY A 17 -2.45 15.42 -3.10
C GLY A 17 -3.38 14.26 -3.49
N PRO A 18 -4.62 14.20 -2.94
CA PRO A 18 -5.58 13.14 -3.24
C PRO A 18 -5.94 12.98 -4.72
N GLU A 19 -5.82 14.04 -5.53
CA GLU A 19 -6.11 13.96 -6.97
C GLU A 19 -5.14 13.02 -7.69
N ALA A 20 -3.85 13.08 -7.34
CA ALA A 20 -2.85 12.16 -7.89
C ALA A 20 -3.15 10.71 -7.53
N ALA A 21 -3.56 10.44 -6.29
CA ALA A 21 -3.93 9.09 -5.86
C ALA A 21 -5.17 8.57 -6.58
N ARG A 22 -6.19 9.41 -6.81
CA ARG A 22 -7.37 9.04 -7.60
C ARG A 22 -7.03 8.75 -9.04
N TYR A 23 -6.20 9.58 -9.66
CA TYR A 23 -5.73 9.33 -11.02
C TYR A 23 -4.96 8.01 -11.12
N PHE A 24 -4.10 7.72 -10.14
CA PHE A 24 -3.40 6.45 -10.04
C PHE A 24 -4.38 5.27 -10.01
N TYR A 25 -5.38 5.29 -9.12
CA TYR A 25 -6.34 4.18 -9.01
C TYR A 25 -7.25 4.07 -10.22
N ALA A 26 -7.70 5.19 -10.79
CA ALA A 26 -8.47 5.19 -12.03
C ALA A 26 -7.66 4.57 -13.18
N THR A 27 -6.38 4.93 -13.30
CA THR A 27 -5.46 4.37 -14.29
C THR A 27 -5.26 2.86 -14.06
N LEU A 28 -4.98 2.46 -12.82
CA LEU A 28 -4.78 1.05 -12.44
C LEU A 28 -6.01 0.20 -12.80
N PHE A 29 -7.21 0.67 -12.48
CA PHE A 29 -8.44 -0.07 -12.78
C PHE A 29 -8.85 0.00 -14.25
N THR A 30 -8.32 0.95 -15.01
CA THR A 30 -8.49 0.99 -16.47
C THR A 30 -7.59 -0.05 -17.16
N ILE A 31 -6.32 -0.14 -16.75
CA ILE A 31 -5.36 -1.07 -17.36
C ILE A 31 -5.52 -2.52 -16.90
N ALA A 32 -6.01 -2.73 -15.67
CA ALA A 32 -6.21 -4.05 -15.08
C ALA A 32 -7.51 -4.08 -14.25
N PRO A 33 -8.70 -4.11 -14.90
CA PRO A 33 -9.98 -4.11 -14.21
C PRO A 33 -10.13 -5.25 -13.19
N GLU A 34 -9.47 -6.39 -13.41
CA GLU A 34 -9.47 -7.56 -12.54
C GLU A 34 -8.92 -7.27 -11.13
N VAL A 35 -8.05 -6.27 -10.98
CA VAL A 35 -7.49 -5.96 -9.66
C VAL A 35 -8.44 -5.18 -8.79
N ARG A 36 -9.55 -4.65 -9.33
CA ARG A 36 -10.50 -3.83 -8.56
C ARG A 36 -11.04 -4.58 -7.35
N SER A 37 -11.26 -5.89 -7.46
CA SER A 37 -11.76 -6.74 -6.37
C SER A 37 -10.77 -6.90 -5.22
N MET A 38 -9.48 -6.55 -5.42
CA MET A 38 -8.45 -6.56 -4.37
C MET A 38 -8.49 -5.32 -3.47
N PHE A 39 -9.24 -4.30 -3.85
CA PHE A 39 -9.31 -3.02 -3.14
C PHE A 39 -10.68 -2.79 -2.51
N PRO A 40 -10.77 -2.07 -1.38
CA PRO A 40 -12.04 -1.80 -0.72
C PRO A 40 -12.99 -0.98 -1.60
N THR A 41 -14.28 -0.98 -1.26
CA THR A 41 -15.26 -0.13 -1.93
C THR A 41 -15.00 1.35 -1.64
N ASN A 42 -14.67 1.68 -0.38
CA ASN A 42 -14.30 3.04 0.02
C ASN A 42 -12.79 3.26 -0.16
N MET A 43 -12.43 4.07 -1.16
CA MET A 43 -11.04 4.30 -1.55
C MET A 43 -10.33 5.43 -0.81
N ARG A 44 -11.05 6.30 -0.06
CA ARG A 44 -10.41 7.50 0.54
C ARG A 44 -9.23 7.16 1.44
N TYR A 45 -9.41 6.17 2.32
CA TYR A 45 -8.33 5.72 3.20
C TYR A 45 -7.19 5.02 2.45
N GLN A 46 -7.51 4.43 1.29
CA GLN A 46 -6.53 3.76 0.45
C GLN A 46 -5.68 4.76 -0.36
N GLU A 47 -6.28 5.88 -0.79
CA GLU A 47 -5.59 7.02 -1.41
C GLU A 47 -4.49 7.57 -0.49
N ASP A 48 -4.81 7.82 0.79
CA ASP A 48 -3.85 8.34 1.77
C ASP A 48 -2.69 7.37 2.04
N LYS A 49 -3.00 6.07 2.16
CA LYS A 49 -2.00 5.03 2.40
C LYS A 49 -0.97 4.92 1.28
N LEU A 50 -1.43 5.00 0.03
CA LEU A 50 -0.55 4.94 -1.14
C LEU A 50 0.46 6.08 -1.11
N LEU A 51 -0.02 7.32 -0.92
CA LEU A 51 0.84 8.50 -0.90
C LEU A 51 1.82 8.47 0.28
N ALA A 52 1.37 8.01 1.45
CA ALA A 52 2.25 7.86 2.61
C ALA A 52 3.38 6.84 2.35
N ALA A 53 3.06 5.66 1.81
CA ALA A 53 4.04 4.61 1.54
C ALA A 53 5.05 5.03 0.46
N LEU A 54 4.58 5.61 -0.66
CA LEU A 54 5.46 6.15 -1.70
C LEU A 54 6.33 7.30 -1.17
N GLY A 55 5.75 8.14 -0.30
CA GLY A 55 6.49 9.21 0.35
C GLY A 55 7.64 8.71 1.22
N HIS A 56 7.40 7.67 2.03
CA HIS A 56 8.43 7.04 2.84
C HIS A 56 9.56 6.47 1.96
N ILE A 57 9.20 5.74 0.91
CA ILE A 57 10.16 5.14 -0.03
C ILE A 57 11.04 6.20 -0.69
N VAL A 58 10.45 7.27 -1.23
CA VAL A 58 11.20 8.32 -1.94
C VAL A 58 12.08 9.11 -0.96
N SER A 59 11.60 9.35 0.26
CA SER A 59 12.39 10.02 1.29
C SER A 59 13.65 9.26 1.68
N HIS A 60 13.64 7.92 1.59
CA HIS A 60 14.75 7.05 2.00
C HIS A 60 15.40 6.30 0.84
N VAL A 61 15.25 6.77 -0.41
CA VAL A 61 15.73 6.04 -1.60
C VAL A 61 17.26 5.87 -1.65
N ASP A 62 18.02 6.67 -0.90
CA ASP A 62 19.48 6.59 -0.72
C ASP A 62 19.91 5.93 0.60
N ASP A 63 18.97 5.58 1.49
CA ASP A 63 19.24 4.79 2.69
C ASP A 63 18.88 3.32 2.42
N GLU A 64 19.87 2.56 1.95
CA GLU A 64 19.68 1.16 1.57
C GLU A 64 19.11 0.30 2.71
N ARG A 65 19.53 0.54 3.96
CA ARG A 65 19.11 -0.27 5.10
C ARG A 65 17.65 0.01 5.46
N GLU A 66 17.28 1.29 5.55
CA GLU A 66 15.90 1.66 5.85
C GLU A 66 14.95 1.28 4.71
N LEU A 67 15.34 1.55 3.46
CA LEU A 67 14.56 1.18 2.29
C LEU A 67 14.32 -0.33 2.23
N ALA A 68 15.37 -1.14 2.38
CA ALA A 68 15.25 -2.60 2.39
C ALA A 68 14.39 -3.10 3.56
N GLY A 69 14.61 -2.59 4.77
CA GLY A 69 13.84 -2.99 5.95
C GLY A 69 12.35 -2.68 5.79
N PHE A 70 12.02 -1.46 5.39
CA PHE A 70 10.64 -1.02 5.20
C PHE A 70 9.93 -1.80 4.08
N THR A 71 10.55 -1.88 2.90
CA THR A 71 9.94 -2.52 1.71
C THR A 71 9.74 -4.02 1.89
N ARG A 72 10.67 -4.72 2.57
CA ARG A 72 10.48 -6.14 2.89
C ARG A 72 9.32 -6.36 3.84
N ARG A 73 9.19 -5.56 4.91
CA ARG A 73 8.03 -5.62 5.82
C ARG A 73 6.72 -5.34 5.08
N LEU A 74 6.72 -4.31 4.22
CA LEU A 74 5.55 -3.98 3.40
C LEU A 74 5.16 -5.14 2.48
N GLY A 75 6.14 -5.80 1.86
CA GLY A 75 5.93 -6.99 1.03
C GLY A 75 5.35 -8.17 1.81
N ALA A 76 5.90 -8.44 3.00
CA ALA A 76 5.39 -9.46 3.91
C ALA A 76 3.92 -9.19 4.29
N ASP A 77 3.56 -7.94 4.58
CA ASP A 77 2.18 -7.56 4.90
C ASP A 77 1.25 -7.60 3.68
N HIS A 78 1.78 -7.36 2.48
CA HIS A 78 1.00 -7.36 1.24
C HIS A 78 0.58 -8.75 0.77
N ARG A 79 1.33 -9.81 1.12
CA ARG A 79 1.05 -11.18 0.66
C ARG A 79 -0.34 -11.69 1.05
N ARG A 80 -0.93 -11.12 2.11
CA ARG A 80 -2.28 -11.48 2.58
C ARG A 80 -3.40 -11.02 1.63
N PHE A 81 -3.12 -10.06 0.74
CA PHE A 81 -4.14 -9.50 -0.13
C PHE A 81 -4.52 -10.47 -1.24
N ARG A 82 -5.81 -10.50 -1.53
CA ARG A 82 -6.43 -11.34 -2.55
C ARG A 82 -7.64 -10.63 -3.12
N GLY A 83 -7.92 -10.90 -4.38
CA GLY A 83 -9.12 -10.48 -5.08
C GLY A 83 -10.02 -11.66 -5.37
N ALA A 84 -10.97 -11.45 -6.26
CA ALA A 84 -11.80 -12.49 -6.83
C ALA A 84 -11.84 -12.37 -8.37
N ASP A 85 -11.82 -13.51 -9.05
CA ASP A 85 -12.07 -13.57 -10.49
C ASP A 85 -13.56 -13.45 -10.81
N ARG A 86 -13.93 -13.56 -12.11
CA ARG A 86 -15.33 -13.43 -12.56
C ARG A 86 -16.24 -14.53 -12.01
N GLN A 87 -15.69 -15.65 -11.56
CA GLN A 87 -16.41 -16.77 -10.97
C GLN A 87 -16.45 -16.68 -9.43
N GLY A 88 -15.91 -15.60 -8.85
CA GLY A 88 -15.84 -15.42 -7.40
C GLY A 88 -14.71 -16.20 -6.73
N ARG A 89 -13.80 -16.83 -7.48
CA ARG A 89 -12.68 -17.58 -6.93
C ARG A 89 -11.60 -16.64 -6.45
N ALA A 90 -11.00 -16.94 -5.29
CA ALA A 90 -9.94 -16.11 -4.73
C ALA A 90 -8.73 -16.07 -5.67
N VAL A 91 -8.24 -14.86 -5.95
CA VAL A 91 -7.03 -14.61 -6.74
C VAL A 91 -5.96 -14.04 -5.81
N PRO A 92 -4.87 -14.78 -5.51
CA PRO A 92 -3.82 -14.27 -4.64
C PRO A 92 -3.05 -13.13 -5.31
N LEU A 93 -2.50 -12.22 -4.50
CA LEU A 93 -1.51 -11.27 -4.99
C LEU A 93 -0.30 -12.01 -5.55
N ALA A 94 0.08 -11.66 -6.76
CA ALA A 94 1.15 -12.28 -7.53
C ALA A 94 2.03 -11.24 -8.23
N GLN A 95 3.23 -11.63 -8.66
CA GLN A 95 4.21 -10.75 -9.30
C GLN A 95 3.64 -9.90 -10.45
N GLY A 96 2.76 -10.47 -11.28
CA GLY A 96 2.11 -9.76 -12.38
C GLY A 96 1.35 -8.49 -11.95
N HIS A 97 0.80 -8.47 -10.74
CA HIS A 97 0.07 -7.32 -10.21
C HIS A 97 0.95 -6.08 -10.01
N TYR A 98 2.22 -6.29 -9.63
CA TYR A 98 3.18 -5.20 -9.47
C TYR A 98 3.48 -4.52 -10.82
N ARG A 99 3.43 -5.26 -11.93
CA ARG A 99 3.64 -4.65 -13.25
C ARG A 99 2.58 -3.59 -13.56
N TRP A 100 1.30 -3.86 -13.28
CA TRP A 100 0.22 -2.90 -13.49
C TRP A 100 0.33 -1.70 -12.54
N VAL A 101 0.72 -1.93 -11.29
CA VAL A 101 0.98 -0.85 -10.32
C VAL A 101 2.09 0.09 -10.83
N GLY A 102 3.19 -0.46 -11.34
CA GLY A 102 4.28 0.33 -11.93
C GLY A 102 3.82 1.16 -13.13
N GLN A 103 3.02 0.57 -14.02
CA GLN A 103 2.45 1.28 -15.17
C GLN A 103 1.54 2.45 -14.74
N ALA A 104 0.64 2.21 -13.79
CA ALA A 104 -0.24 3.25 -13.26
C ALA A 104 0.55 4.36 -12.55
N LEU A 105 1.62 4.01 -11.82
CA LEU A 105 2.49 4.99 -11.16
C LEU A 105 3.20 5.89 -12.17
N LEU A 106 3.83 5.29 -13.19
CA LEU A 106 4.54 6.06 -14.22
C LEU A 106 3.58 6.96 -15.03
N ALA A 107 2.39 6.47 -15.37
CA ALA A 107 1.37 7.28 -16.04
C ALA A 107 0.89 8.45 -15.15
N THR A 108 0.79 8.23 -13.84
CA THR A 108 0.44 9.28 -12.87
C THR A 108 1.53 10.34 -12.80
N LEU A 109 2.79 9.94 -12.70
CA LEU A 109 3.93 10.87 -12.71
C LEU A 109 3.96 11.69 -14.01
N GLU A 110 3.80 11.02 -15.16
CA GLU A 110 3.73 11.67 -16.47
C GLU A 110 2.63 12.74 -16.52
N ARG A 111 1.42 12.39 -16.06
CA ARG A 111 0.27 13.29 -16.05
C ARG A 111 0.51 14.56 -15.24
N PHE A 112 1.08 14.44 -14.04
CA PHE A 112 1.18 15.55 -13.09
C PHE A 112 2.50 16.33 -13.18
N LEU A 113 3.56 15.73 -13.73
CA LEU A 113 4.84 16.42 -13.93
C LEU A 113 4.89 17.16 -15.27
N GLY A 114 4.10 16.73 -16.26
CA GLY A 114 3.96 17.41 -17.55
C GLY A 114 5.31 17.58 -18.23
N PRO A 115 5.72 18.81 -18.65
CA PRO A 115 7.00 19.04 -19.31
C PRO A 115 8.25 18.62 -18.50
N ARG A 116 8.13 18.46 -17.18
CA ARG A 116 9.23 17.97 -16.32
C ARG A 116 9.41 16.46 -16.38
N TRP A 117 8.46 15.72 -16.96
CA TRP A 117 8.57 14.30 -17.18
C TRP A 117 9.48 14.00 -18.37
N THR A 118 10.79 13.94 -18.10
CA THR A 118 11.80 13.64 -19.12
C THR A 118 12.02 12.13 -19.25
N PRO A 119 12.59 11.66 -20.38
CA PRO A 119 12.97 10.26 -20.54
C PRO A 119 13.92 9.75 -19.44
N GLY A 120 14.85 10.60 -18.98
CA GLY A 120 15.75 10.28 -17.88
C GLY A 120 15.00 10.07 -16.56
N LEU A 121 14.11 11.00 -16.21
CA LEU A 121 13.30 10.90 -14.99
C LEU A 121 12.39 9.67 -15.02
N ARG A 122 11.81 9.34 -16.18
CA ARG A 122 11.04 8.11 -16.38
C ARG A 122 11.88 6.86 -16.10
N ALA A 123 13.11 6.80 -16.61
CA ALA A 123 14.01 5.67 -16.40
C ALA A 123 14.41 5.53 -14.92
N ASP A 124 14.69 6.64 -14.24
CA ASP A 124 15.01 6.64 -12.81
C ASP A 124 13.83 6.16 -11.95
N TRP A 125 12.61 6.62 -12.23
CA TRP A 125 11.41 6.15 -11.54
C TRP A 125 11.11 4.67 -11.80
N ALA A 126 11.30 4.21 -13.04
CA ALA A 126 11.13 2.80 -13.38
C ALA A 126 12.14 1.93 -12.61
N ALA A 127 13.41 2.32 -12.59
CA ALA A 127 14.46 1.61 -11.85
C ALA A 127 14.18 1.60 -10.33
N ALA A 128 13.74 2.73 -9.76
CA ALA A 128 13.35 2.81 -8.36
C ALA A 128 12.17 1.87 -8.03
N TYR A 129 11.15 1.85 -8.90
CA TYR A 129 10.00 0.97 -8.74
C TYR A 129 10.37 -0.52 -8.81
N GLU A 130 11.30 -0.89 -9.71
CA GLU A 130 11.81 -2.26 -9.81
C GLU A 130 12.55 -2.69 -8.54
N VAL A 131 13.36 -1.79 -7.95
CA VAL A 131 14.04 -2.05 -6.67
C VAL A 131 13.04 -2.33 -5.55
N VAL A 132 12.03 -1.46 -5.40
CA VAL A 132 10.96 -1.62 -4.41
C VAL A 132 10.21 -2.94 -4.62
N THR A 133 9.81 -3.23 -5.86
CA THR A 133 9.08 -4.45 -6.21
C THR A 133 9.87 -5.70 -5.85
N ARG A 134 11.16 -5.74 -6.19
CA ARG A 134 12.05 -6.87 -5.86
C ARG A 134 12.16 -7.07 -4.36
N LEU A 135 12.32 -6.00 -3.59
CA LEU A 135 12.43 -6.08 -2.13
C LEU A 135 11.12 -6.54 -1.48
N MET A 136 9.97 -6.06 -1.98
CA MET A 136 8.66 -6.51 -1.52
C MET A 136 8.42 -7.99 -1.81
N LEU A 137 8.74 -8.45 -3.02
CA LEU A 137 8.62 -9.87 -3.39
C LEU A 137 9.52 -10.75 -2.52
N ALA A 138 10.76 -10.31 -2.25
CA ALA A 138 11.67 -11.02 -1.37
C ALA A 138 11.16 -11.06 0.08
N GLY A 139 10.61 -9.95 0.60
CA GLY A 139 9.99 -9.92 1.92
C GLY A 139 8.76 -10.83 2.05
N ALA A 140 7.94 -10.90 0.99
CA ALA A 140 6.82 -11.84 0.93
C ALA A 140 7.29 -13.30 0.93
N ALA A 141 8.31 -13.63 0.13
CA ALA A 141 8.87 -14.98 0.05
C ALA A 141 9.48 -15.43 1.38
N ASP A 142 10.26 -14.59 2.05
CA ASP A 142 10.82 -14.88 3.37
C ASP A 142 9.73 -15.15 4.41
N ALA A 143 8.67 -14.34 4.41
CA ALA A 143 7.58 -14.50 5.36
C ALA A 143 6.82 -15.83 5.16
N GLU A 144 6.70 -16.27 3.90
CA GLU A 144 6.04 -17.53 3.53
C GLU A 144 6.79 -18.76 4.09
N LEU A 145 8.10 -18.67 4.31
CA LEU A 145 8.89 -19.74 4.93
C LEU A 145 8.52 -19.97 6.41
N SER A 146 7.92 -18.98 7.07
CA SER A 146 7.66 -19.00 8.51
C SER A 146 6.18 -18.90 8.88
N SER A 147 5.34 -18.34 8.01
CA SER A 147 3.91 -18.16 8.29
C SER A 147 3.08 -18.07 7.01
N PRO A 148 1.94 -18.77 6.92
CA PRO A 148 1.06 -18.70 5.77
C PRO A 148 0.44 -17.29 5.63
N PRO A 149 -0.03 -16.92 4.42
CA PRO A 149 -0.64 -15.63 4.14
C PRO A 149 -2.03 -15.47 4.77
N LEU A 150 -2.65 -16.58 5.17
CA LEU A 150 -3.90 -16.64 5.92
C LEU A 150 -3.91 -17.84 6.85
N TRP A 151 -4.61 -17.71 7.98
CA TRP A 151 -4.93 -18.81 8.87
C TRP A 151 -6.43 -19.07 8.80
N GLU A 152 -6.80 -20.32 8.54
CA GLU A 152 -8.20 -20.74 8.70
C GLU A 152 -8.44 -21.02 10.19
N ALA A 153 -9.44 -20.36 10.76
CA ALA A 153 -9.79 -20.50 12.17
C ALA A 153 -11.30 -20.40 12.35
N GLU A 154 -11.83 -21.21 13.26
CA GLU A 154 -13.21 -21.12 13.72
C GLU A 154 -13.30 -20.23 14.96
N VAL A 155 -14.26 -19.30 14.97
CA VAL A 155 -14.53 -18.47 16.14
C VAL A 155 -15.33 -19.28 17.16
N LEU A 156 -14.62 -19.89 18.13
CA LEU A 156 -15.24 -20.76 19.13
C LEU A 156 -16.13 -20.02 20.13
N GLN A 157 -15.78 -18.79 20.50
CA GLN A 157 -16.55 -17.99 21.47
C GLN A 157 -16.39 -16.49 21.23
N VAL A 158 -17.49 -15.74 21.26
CA VAL A 158 -17.50 -14.27 21.28
C VAL A 158 -18.09 -13.79 22.59
N GLN A 159 -17.26 -13.18 23.46
CA GLN A 159 -17.74 -12.58 24.71
C GLN A 159 -17.85 -11.06 24.57
N ARG A 160 -19.08 -10.53 24.60
CA ARG A 160 -19.29 -9.08 24.71
C ARG A 160 -19.13 -8.66 26.16
N ARG A 161 -18.03 -7.97 26.47
CA ARG A 161 -17.85 -7.35 27.79
C ARG A 161 -18.48 -5.97 27.78
N ARG A 162 -19.50 -5.75 28.64
CA ARG A 162 -19.97 -4.40 28.96
C ARG A 162 -19.01 -3.81 29.98
N ALA A 163 -18.60 -2.55 29.78
CA ALA A 163 -18.00 -1.78 30.87
C ALA A 163 -19.06 -1.67 31.98
N VAL A 164 -18.73 -2.15 33.18
CA VAL A 164 -19.58 -1.96 34.34
C VAL A 164 -19.29 -0.57 34.87
N ASP A 165 -20.19 0.38 34.65
CA ASP A 165 -20.20 1.64 35.39
C ASP A 165 -20.46 1.29 36.86
N ARG A 166 -19.40 1.22 37.67
CA ARG A 166 -19.51 1.20 39.13
C ARG A 166 -19.92 2.60 39.58
N VAL A 167 -21.21 2.92 39.51
CA VAL A 167 -21.77 4.01 40.31
C VAL A 167 -21.56 3.63 41.77
N HIS A 168 -20.67 4.35 42.45
CA HIS A 168 -20.46 4.23 43.88
C HIS A 168 -21.78 4.58 44.60
N GLY A 169 -22.32 3.62 45.34
CA GLY A 169 -23.34 3.90 46.34
C GLY A 169 -22.73 4.80 47.41
N ALA A 170 -23.35 5.95 47.65
CA ALA A 170 -23.01 6.85 48.74
C ALA A 170 -23.25 6.16 50.11
N PRO A 171 -22.53 6.56 51.18
CA PRO A 171 -22.72 5.97 52.50
C PRO A 171 -24.02 6.51 53.11
N GLU A 172 -24.90 5.62 53.57
CA GLU A 172 -25.98 5.99 54.47
C GLU A 172 -25.38 6.36 55.84
N LEU A 173 -25.52 7.63 56.20
CA LEU A 173 -25.37 8.10 57.57
C LEU A 173 -26.65 7.72 58.33
N SER A 174 -26.51 6.98 59.42
CA SER A 174 -27.56 6.86 60.44
C SER A 174 -27.01 7.34 61.79
N VAL A 175 -27.84 8.20 62.37
CA VAL A 175 -27.78 9.03 63.59
C VAL A 175 -27.12 8.39 64.80
#